data_AF-A0A968TAC1-F1
#
_entry.id   AF-A0A968TAC1-F1
#
_cell.length_a   1.000
_cell.length_b   1.000
_cell.length_c   1.000
_cell.angle_alpha   90.00
_cell.angle_beta   90.00
_cell.angle_gamma   90.00
#
_symmetry.space_group_name_H-M   'P 1'
#
loop_
_entity.id
_entity.type
_entity.pdbx_description
1 polymer ?
#
loop_
_entity_poly.entity_id
_entity_poly.type
_entity_poly.pdbx_seq_one_letter_code
_entity_poly.pdbx_strand_id
1 'polypeptide(L)'
;MYSLVSPRLDLTTAAGAQFDASGAYRYLLWRTWQPDVPKVAFIMLNPSTADASRDDATIRRCRGFAHAWGYGGLVVANLFAYRATRSRDLRAVADPVGAEANRYLQLAVLVTAHTFAAWGNGGCWGGRDRAVQPWLKTTPLYCLGQTKLGCPRHPLYVSKTTIATPFTLGGMSTAGNSPS
;
A
#
# COMPACT_ATOMS: atom_id res chain seq x y z
N MET A 1 10.60 30.68 -12.01
CA MET A 1 9.34 30.91 -11.28
C MET A 1 8.23 30.07 -11.94
N TYR A 2 8.09 28.81 -11.54
CA TYR A 2 6.88 28.01 -11.79
C TYR A 2 6.57 27.29 -10.48
N SER A 3 5.69 27.88 -9.70
CA SER A 3 5.09 27.21 -8.55
C SER A 3 4.05 26.25 -9.12
N LEU A 4 4.45 25.00 -9.37
CA LEU A 4 3.50 23.91 -9.48
C LEU A 4 3.04 23.62 -8.05
N VAL A 5 2.01 24.36 -7.62
CA VAL A 5 1.26 23.99 -6.43
C VAL A 5 0.60 22.66 -6.78
N SER A 6 1.26 21.55 -6.43
CA SER A 6 0.57 20.25 -6.36
C SER A 6 -0.73 20.50 -5.60
N PRO A 7 -1.91 20.18 -6.17
CA PRO A 7 -3.17 20.39 -5.47
C PRO A 7 -3.00 19.77 -4.07
N ARG A 8 -3.24 20.58 -3.04
CA ARG A 8 -3.09 20.14 -1.66
C ARG A 8 -3.90 18.86 -1.52
N LEU A 9 -3.22 17.78 -1.17
CA LEU A 9 -3.84 16.47 -1.05
C LEU A 9 -4.90 16.55 0.04
N ASP A 10 -6.17 16.58 -0.36
CA ASP A 10 -7.29 16.65 0.56
C ASP A 10 -7.89 15.26 0.78
N LEU A 11 -7.42 14.62 1.85
CA LEU A 11 -7.87 13.29 2.28
C LEU A 11 -9.26 13.31 2.94
N THR A 12 -9.88 14.48 3.11
CA THR A 12 -11.26 14.59 3.61
C THR A 12 -12.29 14.31 2.53
N THR A 13 -11.93 14.47 1.26
CA THR A 13 -12.76 14.10 0.12
C THR A 13 -13.15 12.61 0.17
N ALA A 14 -14.34 12.28 -0.37
CA ALA A 14 -14.89 10.94 -0.33
C ALA A 14 -13.99 9.88 -0.99
N ALA A 15 -13.29 10.25 -2.06
CA ALA A 15 -12.35 9.38 -2.74
C ALA A 15 -11.36 10.19 -3.57
N GLY A 16 -10.17 9.64 -3.78
CA GLY A 16 -9.23 10.16 -4.76
C GLY A 16 -8.00 9.29 -4.90
N ALA A 17 -7.11 9.71 -5.80
CA ALA A 17 -5.83 9.08 -6.02
C ALA A 17 -4.82 10.12 -6.54
N GLN A 18 -3.56 9.97 -6.14
CA GLN A 18 -2.46 10.77 -6.63
C GLN A 18 -1.65 9.97 -7.64
N PHE A 19 -1.47 10.53 -8.82
CA PHE A 19 -0.63 9.99 -9.88
C PHE A 19 0.54 10.92 -10.19
N ASP A 20 1.52 10.43 -10.94
CA ASP A 20 2.43 11.28 -11.68
C ASP A 20 1.73 11.89 -12.92
N ALA A 21 2.42 12.78 -13.63
CA ALA A 21 1.88 13.44 -14.81
C ALA A 21 1.56 12.45 -15.96
N SER A 22 2.29 11.33 -16.06
CA SER A 22 2.03 10.31 -17.08
C SER A 22 0.85 9.39 -16.74
N GLY A 23 0.45 9.33 -15.47
CA GLY A 23 -0.54 8.36 -14.98
C GLY A 23 -0.01 6.93 -14.87
N ALA A 24 1.27 6.69 -15.18
CA ALA A 24 1.91 5.38 -15.06
C ALA A 24 2.21 5.02 -13.60
N TYR A 25 2.40 6.01 -12.74
CA TYR A 25 2.68 5.82 -11.32
C TYR A 25 1.49 6.30 -10.49
N ARG A 26 1.00 5.48 -9.57
CA ARG A 26 0.01 5.87 -8.57
C ARG A 26 0.65 5.84 -7.19
N TYR A 27 0.87 7.03 -6.63
CA TYR A 27 1.54 7.20 -5.35
C TYR A 27 0.62 6.96 -4.16
N LEU A 28 -0.65 7.33 -4.29
CA LEU A 28 -1.62 7.21 -3.22
C LEU A 28 -3.02 6.96 -3.76
N LEU A 29 -3.85 6.25 -3.00
CA LEU A 29 -5.30 6.15 -3.19
C LEU A 29 -5.97 6.29 -1.84
N TRP A 30 -7.10 7.00 -1.77
CA TRP A 30 -7.88 7.09 -0.54
C TRP A 30 -9.37 6.91 -0.79
N ARG A 31 -10.06 6.47 0.26
CA ARG A 31 -11.52 6.41 0.38
C ARG A 31 -11.90 6.88 1.77
N THR A 32 -12.92 7.71 1.84
CA THR A 32 -13.48 8.25 3.08
C THR A 32 -14.99 8.05 3.05
N TRP A 33 -15.53 7.41 4.09
CA TRP A 33 -16.98 7.24 4.28
C TRP A 33 -17.47 7.86 5.58
N GLN A 34 -16.61 8.05 6.58
CA GLN A 34 -16.88 8.82 7.79
C GLN A 34 -15.67 9.75 8.05
N PRO A 35 -15.73 11.03 7.65
CA PRO A 35 -14.61 11.96 7.75
C PRO A 35 -14.04 12.14 9.16
N ASP A 36 -14.91 12.11 10.17
CA ASP A 36 -14.55 12.34 11.58
C ASP A 36 -14.00 11.08 12.28
N VAL A 37 -14.00 9.94 11.60
CA VAL A 37 -13.46 8.67 12.13
C VAL A 37 -12.10 8.38 11.49
N PRO A 38 -11.08 7.96 12.27
CA PRO A 38 -9.74 7.71 11.74
C PRO A 38 -9.72 6.73 10.56
N LYS A 39 -8.73 6.91 9.69
CA LYS A 39 -8.46 6.00 8.56
C LYS A 39 -7.39 4.99 8.90
N VAL A 40 -7.31 3.94 8.09
CA VAL A 40 -6.26 2.91 8.15
C VAL A 40 -5.43 2.91 6.87
N ALA A 41 -4.12 2.70 6.97
CA ALA A 41 -3.24 2.53 5.82
C ALA A 41 -3.07 1.06 5.43
N PHE A 42 -3.09 0.77 4.14
CA PHE A 42 -2.60 -0.49 3.57
C PHE A 42 -1.38 -0.23 2.70
N ILE A 43 -0.26 -0.88 3.02
CA ILE A 43 0.99 -0.84 2.25
C ILE A 43 1.08 -2.11 1.42
N MET A 44 0.93 -1.96 0.11
CA MET A 44 0.75 -3.06 -0.83
C MET A 44 1.92 -3.18 -1.81
N LEU A 45 1.93 -4.20 -2.68
CA LEU A 45 3.06 -4.41 -3.59
C LEU A 45 3.15 -3.31 -4.66
N ASN A 46 2.17 -3.25 -5.55
CA ASN A 46 2.07 -2.27 -6.62
C ASN A 46 0.60 -1.97 -6.98
N PRO A 47 0.30 -0.78 -7.50
CA PRO A 47 -1.04 -0.45 -7.99
C PRO A 47 -1.46 -1.34 -9.16
N SER A 48 -2.75 -1.67 -9.21
CA SER A 48 -3.40 -2.26 -10.38
C SER A 48 -4.31 -1.22 -11.06
N THR A 49 -5.60 -1.50 -11.20
CA THR A 49 -6.53 -0.69 -11.99
C THR A 49 -7.32 0.35 -11.20
N ALA A 50 -7.36 0.28 -9.86
CA ALA A 50 -8.11 1.26 -9.08
C ALA A 50 -7.59 2.71 -9.24
N ASP A 51 -8.51 3.67 -9.29
CA ASP A 51 -8.22 5.08 -9.51
C ASP A 51 -8.98 5.98 -8.51
N ALA A 52 -9.09 7.27 -8.81
CA ALA A 52 -9.78 8.24 -7.96
C ALA A 52 -11.28 7.93 -7.75
N SER A 53 -11.90 7.21 -8.68
CA SER A 53 -13.34 6.94 -8.74
C SER A 53 -13.71 5.46 -8.70
N ARG A 54 -12.81 4.56 -9.13
CA ARG A 54 -13.09 3.13 -9.32
C ARG A 54 -12.26 2.25 -8.42
N ASP A 55 -12.92 1.29 -7.77
CA ASP A 55 -12.28 0.26 -6.95
C ASP A 55 -12.03 -1.00 -7.78
N ASP A 56 -10.82 -1.56 -7.65
CA ASP A 56 -10.53 -2.92 -8.08
C ASP A 56 -10.90 -3.94 -6.99
N ALA A 57 -10.77 -5.24 -7.30
CA ALA A 57 -11.14 -6.30 -6.36
C ALA A 57 -10.36 -6.23 -5.03
N THR A 58 -9.13 -5.71 -5.06
CA THR A 58 -8.27 -5.59 -3.89
C THR A 58 -8.71 -4.44 -3.01
N ILE A 59 -8.98 -3.26 -3.58
CA ILE A 59 -9.47 -2.11 -2.83
C ILE A 59 -10.82 -2.43 -2.17
N ARG A 60 -11.73 -3.14 -2.87
CA ARG A 60 -12.99 -3.61 -2.26
C ARG A 60 -12.76 -4.49 -1.03
N ARG A 61 -11.73 -5.33 -1.03
CA ARG A 61 -11.36 -6.17 0.12
C ARG A 61 -10.80 -5.34 1.27
N CYS A 62 -9.88 -4.41 0.99
CA CYS A 62 -9.35 -3.49 1.99
C CYS A 62 -10.45 -2.65 2.65
N ARG A 63 -11.42 -2.15 1.86
CA ARG A 63 -12.61 -1.45 2.38
C ARG A 63 -13.43 -2.33 3.32
N GLY A 64 -13.69 -3.59 2.94
CA GLY A 64 -14.42 -4.53 3.78
C GLY A 64 -13.75 -4.74 5.14
N PHE A 65 -12.42 -4.91 5.17
CA PHE A 65 -11.67 -5.00 6.42
C PHE A 65 -11.73 -3.71 7.24
N ALA A 66 -11.47 -2.56 6.60
CA ALA A 66 -11.51 -1.26 7.27
C ALA A 66 -12.88 -0.96 7.90
N HIS A 67 -13.97 -1.28 7.21
CA HIS A 67 -15.33 -1.19 7.77
C HIS A 67 -15.53 -2.14 8.95
N ALA A 68 -15.13 -3.42 8.82
CA ALA A 68 -15.29 -4.40 9.89
C ALA A 68 -14.51 -4.02 11.17
N TRP A 69 -13.43 -3.25 11.04
CA TRP A 69 -12.63 -2.74 12.16
C TRP A 69 -13.07 -1.36 12.65
N GLY A 70 -14.13 -0.77 12.08
CA GLY A 70 -14.69 0.50 12.54
C GLY A 70 -13.94 1.76 12.08
N TYR A 71 -13.08 1.69 11.07
CA TYR A 71 -12.42 2.88 10.51
C TYR A 71 -13.40 3.70 9.65
N GLY A 72 -13.12 5.00 9.51
CA GLY A 72 -13.88 5.94 8.68
C GLY A 72 -13.38 6.09 7.25
N GLY A 73 -12.27 5.44 6.93
CA GLY A 73 -11.68 5.45 5.60
C GLY A 73 -10.46 4.57 5.50
N LEU A 74 -9.88 4.53 4.30
CA LEU A 74 -8.59 3.91 4.06
C LEU A 74 -7.69 4.78 3.19
N VAL A 75 -6.40 4.57 3.34
CA VAL A 75 -5.35 5.09 2.47
C VAL A 75 -4.52 3.90 1.97
N VAL A 76 -4.20 3.86 0.69
CA VAL A 76 -3.34 2.83 0.10
C VAL A 76 -2.12 3.50 -0.49
N ALA A 77 -0.96 3.02 -0.06
CA ALA A 77 0.33 3.26 -0.69
C ALA A 77 0.94 1.92 -1.10
N ASN A 78 1.96 1.97 -1.94
CA ASN A 78 2.58 0.79 -2.51
C ASN A 78 4.10 0.83 -2.34
N LEU A 79 4.72 -0.34 -2.25
CA LEU A 79 6.17 -0.48 -2.27
C LEU A 79 6.73 0.04 -3.61
N PHE A 80 6.05 -0.30 -4.72
CA PHE A 80 6.36 0.16 -6.07
C PHE A 80 5.17 0.95 -6.60
N ALA A 81 5.34 2.21 -7.03
CA ALA A 81 4.21 3.02 -7.48
C ALA A 81 3.82 2.76 -8.94
N TYR A 82 4.65 2.07 -9.73
CA TYR A 82 4.31 1.75 -11.11
C TYR A 82 3.06 0.86 -11.19
N ARG A 83 2.10 1.27 -12.02
CA ARG A 83 0.82 0.57 -12.20
C ARG A 83 1.01 -0.63 -13.11
N ALA A 84 0.72 -1.82 -12.58
CA ALA A 84 0.76 -3.07 -13.34
C ALA A 84 -0.24 -4.08 -12.75
N THR A 85 -1.08 -4.68 -13.60
CA THR A 85 -2.00 -5.73 -13.15
C THR A 85 -1.27 -7.01 -12.74
N ARG A 86 -0.14 -7.32 -13.39
CA ARG A 86 0.70 -8.46 -13.04
C ARG A 86 1.99 -7.95 -12.43
N SER A 87 2.29 -8.37 -11.20
CA SER A 87 3.48 -7.91 -10.47
C SER A 87 4.81 -8.32 -11.13
N ARG A 88 4.81 -9.36 -11.97
CA ARG A 88 5.99 -9.74 -12.75
C ARG A 88 6.42 -8.66 -13.74
N ASP A 89 5.48 -7.84 -14.21
CA ASP A 89 5.74 -6.81 -15.20
C ASP A 89 6.53 -5.64 -14.58
N LEU A 90 6.53 -5.49 -13.24
CA LEU A 90 7.38 -4.53 -12.52
C LEU A 90 8.87 -4.74 -12.81
N ARG A 91 9.30 -5.98 -13.04
CA ARG A 91 10.71 -6.32 -13.23
C ARG A 91 11.28 -5.81 -14.55
N ALA A 92 10.41 -5.49 -15.50
CA ALA A 92 10.79 -4.94 -16.80
C ALA A 92 10.84 -3.39 -16.79
N VAL A 93 10.41 -2.75 -15.71
CA VAL A 93 10.40 -1.29 -15.58
C VAL A 93 11.72 -0.84 -14.96
N ALA A 94 12.37 0.16 -15.57
CA ALA A 94 13.67 0.67 -15.12
C ALA A 94 13.61 1.27 -13.70
N ASP A 95 12.60 2.09 -13.42
CA ASP A 95 12.27 2.57 -12.08
C ASP A 95 10.83 2.20 -11.71
N PRO A 96 10.59 1.02 -11.13
CA PRO A 96 9.25 0.62 -10.70
C PRO A 96 8.82 1.30 -9.39
N VAL A 97 9.77 1.87 -8.64
CA VAL A 97 9.48 2.56 -7.38
C VAL A 97 8.78 3.86 -7.69
N GLY A 98 9.35 4.67 -8.58
CA GLY A 98 8.84 5.99 -8.95
C GLY A 98 9.28 7.07 -7.96
N ALA A 99 9.53 8.27 -8.49
CA ALA A 99 10.19 9.37 -7.77
C ALA A 99 9.57 9.71 -6.40
N GLU A 100 8.24 9.80 -6.33
CA GLU A 100 7.53 10.28 -5.12
C GLU A 100 7.02 9.15 -4.20
N ALA A 101 7.27 7.88 -4.55
CA ALA A 101 6.65 6.75 -3.84
C ALA A 101 7.01 6.71 -2.35
N ASN A 102 8.25 7.00 -2.00
CA ASN A 102 8.69 7.05 -0.60
C ASN A 102 7.97 8.15 0.19
N ARG A 103 7.79 9.32 -0.43
CA ARG A 103 7.11 10.47 0.19
C ARG A 103 5.65 10.16 0.50
N TYR A 104 4.93 9.56 -0.45
CA TYR A 104 3.52 9.21 -0.26
C TYR A 104 3.32 7.98 0.64
N LEU A 105 4.26 7.04 0.67
CA LEU A 105 4.24 5.94 1.65
C LEU A 105 4.38 6.49 3.08
N GLN A 106 5.35 7.39 3.32
CA GLN A 106 5.50 8.07 4.60
C GLN A 106 4.24 8.85 4.98
N LEU A 107 3.66 9.58 4.02
CA LEU A 107 2.42 10.31 4.25
C LEU A 107 1.28 9.38 4.66
N ALA A 108 1.11 8.23 4.01
CA ALA A 108 0.10 7.25 4.37
C ALA A 108 0.25 6.75 5.82
N VAL A 109 1.49 6.50 6.24
CA VAL A 109 1.79 6.12 7.63
C VAL A 109 1.44 7.25 8.59
N LEU A 110 1.80 8.49 8.26
CA LEU A 110 1.62 9.65 9.12
C LEU A 110 0.15 10.04 9.34
N VAL A 111 -0.68 9.90 8.31
CA VAL A 111 -2.08 10.41 8.31
C VAL A 111 -3.13 9.37 8.68
N THR A 112 -2.72 8.18 9.12
CA THR A 112 -3.63 7.08 9.48
C THR A 112 -3.36 6.58 10.89
N ALA A 113 -4.39 6.01 11.54
CA ALA A 113 -4.26 5.54 12.91
C ALA A 113 -3.46 4.23 13.02
N HIS A 114 -3.55 3.36 12.02
CA HIS A 114 -2.84 2.09 11.98
C HIS A 114 -2.40 1.76 10.56
N THR A 115 -1.30 1.03 10.44
CA THR A 115 -0.72 0.62 9.16
C THR A 115 -0.72 -0.90 9.00
N PHE A 116 -1.13 -1.37 7.83
CA PHE A 116 -1.22 -2.78 7.48
C PHE A 116 -0.29 -3.11 6.31
N ALA A 117 0.63 -4.02 6.55
CA ALA A 117 1.45 -4.64 5.53
C ALA A 117 0.64 -5.68 4.74
N ALA A 118 0.72 -5.62 3.41
CA ALA A 118 -0.14 -6.37 2.50
C ALA A 118 0.52 -6.68 1.13
N TRP A 119 1.84 -6.68 1.06
CA TRP A 119 2.61 -6.74 -0.20
C TRP A 119 2.91 -8.15 -0.73
N GLY A 120 2.59 -9.22 0.01
CA GLY A 120 2.83 -10.60 -0.44
C GLY A 120 4.31 -10.92 -0.67
N ASN A 121 4.59 -12.02 -1.36
CA ASN A 121 5.96 -12.51 -1.55
C ASN A 121 6.86 -11.57 -2.37
N GLY A 122 6.28 -10.68 -3.18
CA GLY A 122 7.05 -9.77 -4.04
C GLY A 122 7.74 -8.63 -3.30
N GLY A 123 7.41 -8.37 -2.03
CA GLY A 123 7.93 -7.20 -1.32
C GLY A 123 9.43 -7.20 -1.06
N CYS A 124 10.07 -8.37 -0.99
CA CYS A 124 11.51 -8.50 -0.79
C CYS A 124 12.33 -8.25 -2.07
N TRP A 125 11.67 -8.14 -3.23
CA TRP A 125 12.35 -7.87 -4.49
C TRP A 125 13.12 -6.55 -4.41
N GLY A 126 14.39 -6.57 -4.83
CA GLY A 126 15.29 -5.42 -4.75
C GLY A 126 15.57 -4.93 -3.32
N GLY A 127 15.25 -5.73 -2.28
CA GLY A 127 15.34 -5.29 -0.88
C GLY A 127 14.34 -4.17 -0.53
N ARG A 128 13.23 -4.07 -1.28
CA ARG A 128 12.32 -2.93 -1.16
C ARG A 128 11.63 -2.87 0.20
N ASP A 129 11.20 -4.01 0.73
CA ASP A 129 10.72 -4.18 2.09
C ASP A 129 11.68 -3.62 3.15
N ARG A 130 12.98 -3.83 2.98
CA ARG A 130 14.05 -3.29 3.85
C ARG A 130 14.20 -1.78 3.68
N ALA A 131 14.17 -1.30 2.46
CA ALA A 131 14.31 0.14 2.15
C ALA A 131 13.19 1.01 2.78
N VAL A 132 11.98 0.46 2.95
CA VAL A 132 10.86 1.19 3.57
C VAL A 132 10.77 1.05 5.10
N GLN A 133 11.59 0.19 5.72
CA GLN A 133 11.54 -0.05 7.16
C GLN A 133 11.66 1.19 8.05
N PRO A 134 12.54 2.18 7.74
CA PRO A 134 12.67 3.37 8.58
C PRO A 134 11.35 4.10 8.81
N TRP A 135 10.44 4.06 7.82
CA TRP A 135 9.13 4.72 7.89
C TRP A 135 8.06 3.80 8.48
N LEU A 136 8.11 2.51 8.19
CA LEU A 136 7.11 1.58 8.71
C LEU A 136 7.30 1.24 10.20
N LYS A 137 8.51 1.42 10.74
CA LYS A 137 8.81 1.20 12.17
C LYS A 137 8.39 2.35 13.09
N THR A 138 7.92 3.47 12.54
CA THR A 138 7.45 4.61 13.35
C THR A 138 6.03 4.42 13.90
N THR A 139 5.37 3.31 13.56
CA THR A 139 4.01 2.95 13.98
C THR A 139 3.93 1.44 14.23
N PRO A 140 3.00 0.96 15.08
CA PRO A 140 2.61 -0.45 15.06
C PRO A 140 2.19 -0.87 13.65
N LEU A 141 2.76 -1.98 13.18
CA LEU A 141 2.49 -2.55 11.87
C LEU A 141 1.73 -3.86 12.04
N TYR A 142 0.66 -4.04 11.27
CA TYR A 142 -0.17 -5.23 11.30
C TYR A 142 -0.14 -5.96 9.97
N CYS A 143 -0.57 -7.22 9.94
CA CYS A 143 -0.83 -7.94 8.70
C CYS A 143 -2.06 -8.85 8.84
N LEU A 144 -2.55 -9.33 7.70
CA LEU A 144 -3.68 -10.27 7.60
C LEU A 144 -3.19 -11.73 7.62
N GLY A 145 -2.11 -11.99 8.34
CA GLY A 145 -1.35 -13.25 8.33
C GLY A 145 -0.19 -13.24 7.35
N GLN A 146 0.63 -14.28 7.42
CA GLN A 146 1.86 -14.41 6.64
C GLN A 146 1.80 -15.57 5.64
N THR A 147 2.57 -15.47 4.57
CA THR A 147 2.85 -16.57 3.64
C THR A 147 3.86 -17.54 4.25
N LYS A 148 4.14 -18.66 3.57
CA LYS A 148 5.20 -19.59 4.00
C LYS A 148 6.60 -18.94 4.06
N LEU A 149 6.81 -17.85 3.32
CA LEU A 149 8.07 -17.08 3.33
C LEU A 149 8.11 -16.02 4.42
N GLY A 150 7.07 -15.93 5.26
CA GLY A 150 6.95 -14.90 6.31
C GLY A 150 6.47 -13.54 5.78
N CYS A 151 6.15 -13.42 4.49
CA CYS A 151 5.68 -12.16 3.92
C CYS A 151 4.21 -11.89 4.27
N PRO A 152 3.80 -10.63 4.49
CA PRO A 152 2.42 -10.30 4.82
C PRO A 152 1.48 -10.62 3.64
N ARG A 153 0.38 -11.33 3.90
CA ARG A 153 -0.52 -11.80 2.86
C ARG A 153 -1.20 -10.64 2.13
N HIS A 154 -1.38 -10.82 0.82
CA HIS A 154 -2.17 -9.92 0.01
C HIS A 154 -3.68 -10.08 0.36
N PRO A 155 -4.46 -9.00 0.53
CA PRO A 155 -5.83 -9.05 1.05
C PRO A 155 -6.83 -9.83 0.21
N LEU A 156 -6.61 -9.91 -1.11
CA LEU A 156 -7.57 -10.46 -2.09
C LEU A 156 -8.14 -11.83 -1.68
N TYR A 157 -7.27 -12.71 -1.18
CA TYR A 157 -7.61 -14.11 -0.86
C TYR A 157 -7.66 -14.41 0.64
N VAL A 158 -7.66 -13.39 1.51
CA VAL A 158 -7.78 -13.58 2.96
C VAL A 158 -9.25 -13.58 3.38
N SER A 159 -9.63 -14.42 4.35
CA SER A 159 -11.01 -14.44 4.86
C SER A 159 -11.42 -13.06 5.39
N LYS A 160 -12.67 -12.65 5.17
CA LYS A 160 -13.22 -11.41 5.74
C LYS A 160 -13.26 -11.41 7.27
N THR A 161 -13.23 -12.59 7.89
CA THR A 161 -13.25 -12.78 9.35
C THR A 161 -11.85 -12.85 9.96
N THR A 162 -10.80 -12.71 9.15
CA THR A 162 -9.43 -12.74 9.66
C THR A 162 -9.18 -11.58 10.62
N ILE A 163 -8.68 -11.92 11.80
CA ILE A 163 -8.21 -10.95 12.80
C ILE A 163 -6.79 -10.54 12.41
N ALA A 164 -6.55 -9.24 12.39
CA ALA A 164 -5.23 -8.67 12.16
C ALA A 164 -4.26 -9.04 13.28
N THR A 165 -3.02 -9.36 12.93
CA THR A 165 -1.96 -9.63 13.91
C THR A 165 -0.83 -8.63 13.75
N PRO A 166 -0.09 -8.30 14.83
CA PRO A 166 1.15 -7.55 14.73
C PRO A 166 2.11 -8.18 13.71
N PHE A 167 2.88 -7.36 13.01
CA PHE A 167 3.83 -7.78 11.99
C PHE A 167 5.17 -7.09 12.19
N THR A 168 6.24 -7.89 12.27
CA THR A 168 7.61 -7.39 12.46
C THR A 168 8.38 -7.47 11.15
N LEU A 169 8.93 -6.34 10.73
CA LEU A 169 9.84 -6.26 9.58
C LEU A 169 11.18 -6.94 9.90
N GLY A 170 11.64 -7.82 9.01
CA GLY A 170 12.93 -8.50 9.11
C GLY A 170 12.88 -9.99 9.44
N GLY A 171 11.70 -10.56 9.74
CA GLY A 171 11.51 -12.01 9.91
C GLY A 171 11.28 -12.79 8.60
N MET A 172 11.44 -12.15 7.44
CA MET A 172 11.22 -12.77 6.13
C MET A 172 12.45 -13.59 5.74
N SER A 173 12.29 -14.90 5.55
CA SER A 173 13.38 -15.79 5.13
C SER A 173 13.82 -15.46 3.71
N THR A 174 15.12 -15.30 3.49
CA THR A 174 15.73 -15.02 2.18
C THR A 174 15.77 -16.25 1.25
N ALA A 175 15.16 -17.38 1.63
CA ALA A 175 15.16 -18.60 0.83
C ALA A 175 14.22 -18.45 -0.38
N GLY A 176 14.76 -18.01 -1.52
CA GLY A 176 14.00 -17.97 -2.77
C GLY A 176 14.68 -17.30 -3.97
N ASN A 177 15.84 -16.68 -3.82
CA ASN A 177 16.63 -16.20 -4.97
C ASN A 177 17.75 -17.20 -5.29
N SER A 178 17.37 -18.34 -5.87
CA SER A 178 18.28 -19.09 -6.73
C SER A 178 17.96 -18.69 -8.17
N PRO A 179 18.90 -18.13 -8.93
CA PRO A 179 18.74 -18.00 -10.37
C PRO A 179 18.83 -19.40 -10.98
N SER A 180 17.77 -19.83 -11.64
CA SER A 180 17.83 -20.80 -12.73
C SER A 180 18.12 -20.06 -14.03
#